data_AF-A0A3R7FTD9-F1
#
_entry.id   AF-A0A3R7FTD9-F1
#
_cell.length_a   1.000
_cell.length_b   1.000
_cell.length_c   1.000
_cell.angle_alpha   90.00
_cell.angle_beta   90.00
_cell.angle_gamma   90.00
#
_symmetry.space_group_name_H-M   'P 1'
#
loop_
_entity.id
_entity.type
_entity.pdbx_description
1 polymer ?
#
loop_
_entity_poly.entity_id
_entity_poly.type
_entity_poly.pdbx_seq_one_letter_code
_entity_poly.pdbx_strand_id
1 'polypeptide(L)'
;MSQGETYGVITSYRRGPKTQRPRELILLIPGVRSRREASKFIGRRVECRLPGKVLRGKIVRPHGRTGKVLVRFKRGPPGQILGSKVLILE
;
A
#
# COMPACT_ATOMS: atom_id res chain seq x y z
N MET A 1 -7.27 19.53 -15.41
CA MET A 1 -6.20 19.69 -14.40
C MET A 1 -5.83 18.29 -13.95
N SER A 2 -4.66 17.82 -14.40
CA SER A 2 -4.18 16.45 -14.22
C SER A 2 -4.11 16.09 -12.75
N GLN A 3 -5.02 15.20 -12.31
CA GLN A 3 -5.03 14.67 -10.95
C GLN A 3 -3.63 14.14 -10.62
N GLY A 4 -3.01 14.70 -9.59
CA GLY A 4 -1.67 14.31 -9.18
C GLY A 4 -1.69 12.84 -8.77
N GLU A 5 -1.14 11.98 -9.61
CA GLU A 5 -1.00 10.56 -9.33
C GLU A 5 -0.18 10.39 -8.04
N THR A 6 -0.86 10.09 -6.93
CA THR A 6 -0.17 9.84 -5.67
C THR A 6 0.40 8.43 -5.72
N TYR A 7 1.72 8.33 -5.76
CA TYR A 7 2.40 7.04 -5.74
C TYR A 7 2.82 6.65 -4.31
N GLY A 8 2.89 5.36 -4.07
CA GLY A 8 3.49 4.77 -2.88
C GLY A 8 4.45 3.65 -3.23
N VAL A 9 5.29 3.25 -2.28
CA VAL A 9 6.24 2.15 -2.43
C VAL A 9 5.89 1.05 -1.43
N ILE A 10 5.76 -0.18 -1.91
CA ILE A 10 5.53 -1.32 -1.03
C ILE A 10 6.82 -1.67 -0.31
N THR A 11 6.78 -1.64 1.02
CA THR A 11 7.96 -1.97 1.84
C THR A 11 8.03 -3.45 2.16
N SER A 12 6.96 -4.00 2.74
CA SER A 12 6.95 -5.37 3.25
C SER A 12 5.53 -5.90 3.37
N TYR A 13 5.41 -7.22 3.48
CA TYR A 13 4.17 -7.83 3.98
C TYR A 13 3.98 -7.52 5.46
N ARG A 14 2.71 -7.54 5.89
CA ARG A 14 2.44 -7.63 7.31
C ARG A 14 2.87 -9.00 7.80
N ARG A 15 3.90 -9.03 8.63
CA ARG A 15 4.48 -10.22 9.24
C ARG A 15 4.43 -10.11 10.76
N GLY A 16 4.19 -11.24 11.42
CA GLY A 16 4.53 -11.47 12.81
C GLY A 16 5.89 -12.15 12.93
N PRO A 17 6.27 -12.63 14.12
CA PRO A 17 7.56 -13.29 14.34
C PRO A 17 7.77 -14.56 13.49
N LYS A 18 6.73 -15.39 13.37
CA LYS A 18 6.76 -16.66 12.62
C LYS A 18 5.67 -16.78 11.53
N THR A 19 4.88 -15.72 11.32
CA THR A 19 3.72 -15.75 10.41
C THR A 19 3.76 -14.59 9.43
N GLN A 20 3.32 -14.84 8.21
CA GLN A 20 3.13 -13.80 7.20
C GLN A 20 1.65 -13.72 6.83
N ARG A 21 1.13 -12.50 6.68
CA ARG A 21 -0.23 -12.24 6.19
C ARG A 21 -0.12 -11.82 4.72
N PRO A 22 -0.19 -12.75 3.75
CA PRO A 22 0.17 -12.48 2.36
C PRO A 22 -0.78 -11.51 1.66
N ARG A 23 -1.99 -11.31 2.17
CA ARG A 23 -2.98 -10.37 1.60
C ARG A 23 -2.80 -8.93 2.05
N GLU A 24 -1.99 -8.71 3.09
CA GLU A 24 -1.80 -7.41 3.72
C GLU A 24 -0.36 -6.93 3.53
N LEU A 25 -0.22 -5.75 2.95
CA LEU A 25 1.06 -5.12 2.63
C LEU A 25 1.17 -3.77 3.32
N ILE A 26 2.39 -3.40 3.67
CA ILE A 26 2.74 -2.11 4.21
C ILE A 26 3.22 -1.24 3.05
N LEU A 27 2.53 -0.12 2.86
CA LEU A 27 2.80 0.87 1.84
C LEU A 27 3.36 2.13 2.49
N LEU A 28 4.47 2.63 1.95
CA LEU A 28 5.05 3.92 2.28
C LEU A 28 4.58 4.94 1.25
N ILE A 29 3.96 6.03 1.71
CA ILE A 29 3.57 7.15 0.85
C ILE A 29 4.64 8.24 1.01
N PRO A 30 5.38 8.61 -0.04
CA PRO A 30 6.31 9.73 0.00
C PRO A 30 5.61 11.01 0.45
N GLY A 31 6.24 11.76 1.36
CA GLY A 31 5.68 12.99 1.92
C GLY A 31 4.76 12.81 3.13
N VAL A 32 4.27 11.59 3.42
CA VAL A 32 3.43 11.32 4.60
C VAL A 32 4.31 10.81 5.73
N ARG A 33 4.44 11.61 6.80
CA ARG A 33 5.29 11.26 7.96
C ARG A 33 4.49 11.02 9.23
N SER A 34 3.26 11.52 9.30
CA SER A 34 2.42 11.39 10.46
C SER A 34 1.29 10.37 10.28
N ARG A 35 0.85 9.76 11.39
CA ARG A 35 -0.36 8.93 11.40
C ARG A 35 -1.61 9.70 10.98
N ARG A 36 -1.71 10.99 11.33
CA ARG A 36 -2.87 11.84 11.02
C ARG A 36 -3.00 12.06 9.52
N GLU A 37 -1.90 12.34 8.83
CA GLU A 37 -1.89 12.44 7.37
C GLU A 37 -2.20 11.10 6.70
N ALA A 38 -1.59 10.01 7.19
CA ALA A 38 -1.85 8.67 6.67
C ALA A 38 -3.33 8.25 6.79
N SER A 39 -4.03 8.72 7.83
CA SER A 39 -5.48 8.46 7.99
C SER A 39 -6.34 9.06 6.88
N LYS A 40 -5.88 10.12 6.19
CA LYS A 40 -6.61 10.73 5.06
C LYS A 40 -6.70 9.79 3.84
N PHE A 41 -5.79 8.82 3.76
CA PHE A 41 -5.74 7.85 2.66
C PHE A 41 -6.57 6.59 2.94
N ILE A 42 -7.18 6.46 4.11
CA ILE A 42 -8.03 5.32 4.44
C ILE A 42 -9.21 5.28 3.45
N GLY A 43 -9.51 4.10 2.94
CA GLY A 43 -10.65 3.92 2.03
C GLY A 43 -10.28 4.04 0.54
N ARG A 44 -9.17 4.69 0.21
CA ARG A 44 -8.71 4.86 -1.17
C ARG A 44 -8.37 3.53 -1.83
N ARG A 45 -8.58 3.46 -3.14
CA ARG A 45 -8.25 2.29 -3.97
C ARG A 45 -6.79 2.39 -4.39
N VAL A 46 -6.15 1.23 -4.53
CA VAL A 46 -4.77 1.19 -5.00
C VAL A 46 -4.61 0.19 -6.12
N GLU A 47 -3.75 0.52 -7.07
CA GLU A 47 -3.38 -0.33 -8.19
C GLU A 47 -1.86 -0.55 -8.21
N CYS A 48 -1.47 -1.81 -8.16
CA CYS A 48 -0.10 -2.23 -8.40
C CYS A 48 -0.03 -2.82 -9.81
N ARG A 49 0.71 -2.15 -10.70
CA ARG A 49 0.95 -2.63 -12.06
C ARG A 49 2.21 -3.49 -12.07
N LEU A 50 2.04 -4.78 -12.30
CA LEU A 50 3.12 -5.74 -12.56
C LEU A 50 3.17 -6.07 -14.05
N PRO A 51 4.30 -6.59 -14.55
CA PRO A 51 4.37 -7.16 -15.89
C PRO A 51 3.26 -8.21 -16.08
N GLY A 52 2.30 -7.93 -16.95
CA GLY A 52 1.19 -8.84 -17.27
C GLY A 52 0.05 -8.93 -16.25
N LYS A 53 0.06 -8.16 -15.15
CA LYS A 53 -1.06 -8.20 -14.17
C LYS A 53 -1.26 -6.89 -13.42
N VAL A 54 -2.52 -6.48 -13.31
CA VAL A 54 -2.92 -5.38 -12.41
C VAL A 54 -3.53 -5.96 -11.16
N LEU A 55 -2.96 -5.63 -10.00
CA LEU A 55 -3.51 -5.99 -8.70
C LEU A 55 -4.21 -4.78 -8.10
N ARG A 56 -5.47 -4.99 -7.72
CA ARG A 56 -6.31 -3.97 -7.09
C ARG A 56 -6.47 -4.25 -5.61
N GLY A 57 -6.27 -3.22 -4.80
CA GLY A 57 -6.39 -3.25 -3.36
C GLY A 57 -7.13 -2.04 -2.80
N LYS A 58 -7.27 -2.01 -1.48
CA LYS A 58 -7.82 -0.89 -0.72
C LYS A 58 -6.93 -0.59 0.47
N ILE A 59 -6.77 0.69 0.80
CA ILE A 59 -6.13 1.12 2.04
C ILE A 59 -7.11 0.91 3.19
N VAL A 60 -6.72 0.10 4.17
CA VAL A 60 -7.58 -0.30 5.29
C VAL A 60 -7.36 0.58 6.50
N ARG A 61 -6.10 0.84 6.87
CA ARG A 61 -5.75 1.60 8.06
C ARG A 61 -4.31 2.11 8.01
N PRO A 62 -3.95 3.15 8.78
CA PRO A 62 -2.55 3.52 8.99
C PRO A 62 -1.79 2.43 9.77
N HIS A 63 -0.49 2.33 9.49
CA HIS A 63 0.43 1.39 10.09
C HIS A 63 1.55 2.13 10.83
N GLY A 64 1.68 1.87 12.13
CA GLY A 64 2.68 2.52 12.98
C GLY A 64 2.41 4.02 13.20
N ARG A 65 3.51 4.76 13.42
CA ARG A 65 3.52 6.22 13.65
C ARG A 65 4.13 7.02 12.49
N THR A 66 4.92 6.37 11.63
CA THR A 66 5.75 6.98 10.58
C THR A 66 5.02 7.24 9.25
N GLY A 67 3.69 7.34 9.27
CA GLY A 67 2.92 7.65 8.07
C GLY A 67 2.74 6.51 7.06
N LYS A 68 3.12 5.28 7.41
CA LYS A 68 2.85 4.10 6.57
C LYS A 68 1.38 3.72 6.61
N VAL A 69 0.89 3.05 5.57
CA VAL A 69 -0.47 2.54 5.50
C VAL A 69 -0.50 1.06 5.22
N LEU A 70 -1.57 0.40 5.67
CA LEU A 70 -1.83 -1.01 5.41
C LEU A 70 -2.79 -1.13 4.22
N VAL A 71 -2.33 -1.82 3.19
CA VAL A 71 -3.12 -2.14 2.00
C VAL A 71 -3.56 -3.60 2.08
N ARG A 72 -4.83 -3.86 1.76
CA ARG A 72 -5.36 -5.22 1.59
C ARG A 72 -5.74 -5.46 0.15
N PHE A 73 -5.21 -6.54 -0.42
CA PHE A 73 -5.55 -7.01 -1.76
C PHE A 73 -6.56 -8.17 -1.70
N LYS A 74 -7.34 -8.35 -2.78
CA LYS A 74 -8.30 -9.46 -2.89
C LYS A 74 -7.61 -10.83 -2.87
N ARG A 75 -6.52 -10.96 -3.63
CA ARG A 75 -5.65 -12.15 -3.67
C ARG A 75 -4.27 -11.77 -3.11
N GLY A 76 -3.55 -12.76 -2.58
CA GLY A 76 -2.19 -12.57 -2.09
C GLY A 76 -1.25 -12.16 -3.23
N PRO A 77 -0.68 -10.94 -3.21
CA PRO A 77 0.34 -10.53 -4.17
C PRO A 77 1.58 -11.43 -4.12
N PRO A 78 2.25 -11.72 -5.26
CA PRO A 78 3.56 -12.39 -5.29
C PRO A 78 4.65 -11.56 -4.61
N GLY A 79 5.67 -12.23 -4.06
CA GLY A 79 6.79 -11.60 -3.34
C GLY A 79 7.58 -10.56 -4.13
N GLN A 80 7.57 -10.66 -5.47
CA GLN A 80 8.23 -9.73 -6.40
C GLN A 80 7.70 -8.28 -6.31
N ILE A 81 6.58 -8.06 -5.63
CA ILE A 81 5.97 -6.73 -5.46
C ILE A 81 6.70 -5.86 -4.44
N LEU A 82 7.55 -6.43 -3.59
CA LEU A 82 8.32 -5.64 -2.63
C LEU A 82 9.23 -4.66 -3.37
N GLY A 83 9.18 -3.38 -2.99
CA GLY A 83 9.89 -2.28 -3.67
C GLY A 83 9.17 -1.72 -4.90
N SER A 84 8.06 -2.33 -5.35
CA SER A 84 7.30 -1.84 -6.50
C SER A 84 6.52 -0.56 -6.16
N LYS A 85 6.36 0.30 -7.17
CA LYS A 85 5.49 1.48 -7.11
C LYS A 85 4.03 1.06 -7.21
N VAL A 86 3.20 1.70 -6.39
CA VAL A 86 1.75 1.51 -6.35
C VAL A 86 1.10 2.85 -6.60
N LEU A 87 0.11 2.86 -7.47
CA LEU A 87 -0.73 4.02 -7.73
C LEU A 87 -1.86 4.04 -6.69
N ILE A 88 -2.02 5.17 -6.01
CA ILE A 88 -3.15 5.45 -5.12
C ILE A 88 -4.15 6.25 -5.93
N LEU A 89 -5.34 5.67 -6.15
CA LEU A 89 -6.45 6.33 -6.80
C LEU A 89 -7.21 7.17 -5.76
N GLU A 90 -7.58 8.39 -6.14
CA GLU A 90 -8.52 9.21 -5.34
C GLU A 90 -9.94 8.65 -5.34
#